data_AF-A0A2M8KP64-F1
#
_entry.id   AF-A0A2M8KP64-F1
#
_cell.length_a   1.000
_cell.length_b   1.000
_cell.length_c   1.000
_cell.angle_alpha   90.00
_cell.angle_beta   90.00
_cell.angle_gamma   90.00
#
_symmetry.space_group_name_H-M   'P 1'
#
loop_
_entity.id
_entity.type
_entity.pdbx_description
1 polymer ?
#
loop_
_entity_poly.entity_id
_entity_poly.type
_entity_poly.pdbx_seq_one_letter_code
_entity_poly.pdbx_strand_id
1 'polypeptide(L)'
;IAVGIGIFITFIGLVNLGLVVKNDATIVSMGAFSATVLIGLFGLVIMLILEAKKVKGSLLIGILAATLAAILAGYVKLPSSFFLAN
;
A
#
# COMPACT_ATOMS: atom_id res chain seq x y z
N ILE A 1 6.34 -16.53 -19.19
CA ILE A 1 5.95 -15.11 -19.35
C ILE A 1 5.26 -14.56 -18.08
N ALA A 2 4.34 -15.32 -17.44
CA ALA A 2 3.57 -14.87 -16.27
C ALA A 2 4.37 -14.53 -15.00
N VAL A 3 5.54 -15.11 -14.77
CA VAL A 3 6.32 -14.89 -13.53
C VAL A 3 6.93 -13.49 -13.48
N GLY A 4 7.40 -12.96 -14.61
CA GLY A 4 8.08 -11.66 -14.66
C GLY A 4 7.16 -10.49 -14.32
N ILE A 5 5.94 -10.48 -14.86
CA ILE A 5 4.94 -9.45 -14.58
C ILE A 5 4.49 -9.45 -13.11
N GLY A 6 4.35 -10.63 -12.48
CA GLY A 6 3.94 -10.72 -11.08
C GLY A 6 4.97 -10.11 -10.13
N ILE A 7 6.26 -10.44 -10.33
CA ILE A 7 7.35 -9.85 -9.54
C ILE A 7 7.47 -8.35 -9.83
N PHE A 8 7.29 -7.91 -11.08
CA PHE A 8 7.37 -6.50 -11.45
C PHE A 8 6.29 -5.66 -10.78
N ILE A 9 5.03 -6.10 -10.77
CA ILE A 9 3.92 -5.40 -10.11
C ILE A 9 4.15 -5.38 -8.59
N THR A 10 4.62 -6.48 -8.02
CA THR A 10 4.97 -6.56 -6.58
C THR A 10 6.06 -5.55 -6.23
N PHE A 11 7.08 -5.42 -7.08
CA PHE A 11 8.17 -4.48 -6.89
C PHE A 11 7.68 -3.02 -6.93
N ILE A 12 6.83 -2.66 -7.89
CA ILE A 12 6.20 -1.34 -7.96
C ILE A 12 5.38 -1.06 -6.69
N GLY A 13 4.63 -2.05 -6.20
CA GLY A 13 3.88 -1.95 -4.95
C GLY A 13 4.78 -1.68 -3.73
N LEU A 14 5.91 -2.38 -3.62
CA LEU A 14 6.89 -2.22 -2.55
C LEU A 14 7.57 -0.84 -2.56
N VAL A 15 7.83 -0.30 -3.75
CA VAL A 15 8.37 1.06 -3.93
C VAL A 15 7.32 2.11 -3.54
N ASN A 16 6.08 1.98 -4.02
CA ASN A 16 4.98 2.90 -3.67
C ASN A 16 4.64 2.87 -2.17
N LEU A 17 4.79 1.71 -1.53
CA LEU A 17 4.63 1.56 -0.09
C LEU A 17 5.74 2.25 0.71
N GLY A 18 6.88 2.55 0.09
CA GLY A 18 8.06 3.12 0.76
C GLY A 18 8.89 2.10 1.52
N LEU A 19 8.62 0.79 1.36
CA LEU A 19 9.50 -0.29 1.85
C LEU A 19 10.81 -0.33 1.06
N VAL A 20 10.73 -0.03 -0.23
CA VAL A 20 11.88 0.02 -1.14
C VAL A 20 12.08 1.45 -1.60
N VAL A 21 13.19 2.06 -1.19
CA VAL A 21 13.56 3.42 -1.60
C VAL A 21 14.83 3.34 -2.47
N LYS A 22 14.86 4.14 -3.54
CA LYS A 22 16.08 4.31 -4.33
C LYS A 22 17.14 4.99 -3.46
N ASN A 23 18.29 4.33 -3.31
CA ASN A 23 19.47 4.91 -2.72
C ASN A 23 20.60 4.85 -3.75
N ASP A 24 21.28 5.97 -3.99
CA ASP A 24 22.30 6.13 -5.03
C ASP A 24 23.48 5.16 -4.89
N ALA A 25 23.65 4.55 -3.71
CA ALA A 25 24.74 3.58 -3.46
C ALA A 25 24.40 2.11 -3.76
N THR A 26 23.13 1.67 -3.73
CA THR A 26 22.79 0.22 -3.81
C THR A 26 21.60 -0.13 -4.69
N ILE A 27 20.99 0.83 -5.42
CA ILE A 27 19.82 0.63 -6.31
C ILE A 27 18.53 0.22 -5.57
N VAL A 28 18.63 -0.37 -4.37
CA VAL A 28 17.52 -0.79 -3.50
C VAL A 28 17.97 -0.59 -2.04
N SER A 29 17.30 0.28 -1.28
CA SER A 29 17.49 0.43 0.16
C SER A 29 16.18 0.15 0.88
N MET A 30 16.27 -0.44 2.08
CA MET A 30 15.13 -0.55 2.98
C MET A 30 14.74 0.86 3.41
N GLY A 31 13.53 1.30 3.08
CA GLY A 31 13.02 2.60 3.51
C GLY A 31 12.90 2.68 5.03
N ALA A 32 12.93 3.88 5.58
CA ALA A 32 12.70 4.07 7.01
C ALA A 32 11.33 3.49 7.40
N PHE A 33 11.26 2.80 8.54
CA PHE A 33 10.01 2.31 9.13
C PHE A 33 9.13 3.50 9.58
N SER A 34 8.53 4.18 8.60
CA SER A 34 7.57 5.25 8.82
C SER A 34 6.20 4.63 9.09
N ALA A 35 5.34 5.34 9.83
CA ALA A 35 3.99 4.87 10.13
C ALA A 35 3.18 4.59 8.84
N THR A 36 3.46 5.27 7.73
CA THR A 36 2.86 4.98 6.41
C THR A 36 3.20 3.58 5.89
N VAL A 37 4.46 3.14 6.05
CA VAL A 37 4.93 1.81 5.65
C VAL A 37 4.23 0.74 6.49
N LEU A 38 4.13 0.96 7.80
CA LEU A 38 3.44 0.07 8.73
C LEU A 38 1.96 -0.10 8.38
N ILE A 39 1.26 0.99 8.04
CA ILE A 39 -0.15 0.95 7.67
C ILE A 39 -0.37 0.17 6.38
N GLY A 40 0.45 0.41 5.35
CA GLY A 40 0.29 -0.32 4.09
C GLY A 40 0.74 -1.78 4.20
N LEU A 41 1.73 -2.10 5.03
CA LEU A 41 2.08 -3.49 5.35
C LEU A 41 0.94 -4.19 6.10
N PHE A 42 0.30 -3.50 7.04
CA PHE A 42 -0.87 -4.01 7.77
C PHE A 42 -2.05 -4.26 6.81
N GLY A 43 -2.34 -3.35 5.88
CA GLY A 43 -3.35 -3.54 4.84
C GLY A 43 -3.05 -4.73 3.92
N LEU A 44 -1.78 -4.92 3.56
CA LEU A 44 -1.31 -6.05 2.76
C LEU A 44 -1.48 -7.38 3.51
N VAL A 45 -1.14 -7.42 4.80
CA VAL A 45 -1.34 -8.60 5.65
C VAL A 45 -2.82 -8.96 5.77
N ILE A 46 -3.71 -7.98 5.98
CA ILE A 46 -5.16 -8.22 6.01
C ILE A 46 -5.64 -8.82 4.69
N MET A 47 -5.19 -8.27 3.56
CA MET A 47 -5.54 -8.77 2.23
C MET A 47 -5.09 -10.23 2.06
N LEU A 48 -3.87 -10.57 2.46
CA LEU A 48 -3.34 -11.94 2.41
C LEU A 48 -4.13 -12.90 3.31
N ILE A 49 -4.52 -12.48 4.52
CA ILE A 49 -5.33 -13.30 5.43
C ILE A 49 -6.72 -13.55 4.84
N LEU A 50 -7.37 -12.54 4.27
CA LEU A 50 -8.68 -12.70 3.63
C LEU A 50 -8.61 -13.56 2.36
N GLU A 51 -7.53 -13.45 1.60
CA GLU A 51 -7.25 -14.30 0.44
C GLU A 51 -7.04 -15.75 0.87
N ALA A 52 -6.27 -16.00 1.93
CA ALA A 52 -6.07 -17.34 2.49
C ALA A 52 -7.39 -17.97 2.98
N LYS A 53 -8.33 -17.14 3.46
CA LYS A 53 -9.69 -17.57 3.82
C LYS A 53 -10.64 -17.73 2.62
N LYS A 54 -10.17 -17.56 1.39
CA LYS A 54 -10.94 -17.69 0.13
C LYS A 54 -12.27 -16.92 0.12
N VAL A 55 -12.29 -15.72 0.72
CA VAL A 55 -13.47 -14.85 0.66
C VAL A 55 -13.55 -14.26 -0.74
N LYS A 56 -14.69 -14.42 -1.42
CA LYS A 56 -14.92 -13.80 -2.74
C LYS A 56 -14.85 -12.28 -2.58
N GLY A 57 -13.87 -11.64 -3.23
CA GLY A 57 -13.62 -10.20 -3.09
C GLY A 57 -12.65 -9.82 -1.98
N SER A 58 -11.87 -10.77 -1.46
CA SER A 58 -10.70 -10.58 -0.60
C SER A 58 -9.84 -9.36 -0.97
N LEU A 59 -9.53 -9.19 -2.26
CA LEU A 59 -8.75 -8.06 -2.77
C LEU A 59 -9.47 -6.71 -2.53
N LEU A 60 -10.76 -6.63 -2.85
CA LEU A 60 -11.58 -5.43 -2.64
C LEU A 60 -11.71 -5.09 -1.15
N ILE A 61 -11.98 -6.10 -0.32
CA ILE A 61 -12.12 -5.91 1.13
C ILE A 61 -10.78 -5.51 1.74
N GLY A 62 -9.66 -6.07 1.26
CA GLY A 62 -8.32 -5.67 1.66
C GLY A 62 -8.00 -4.21 1.32
N ILE A 63 -8.36 -3.75 0.12
CA ILE A 63 -8.19 -2.35 -0.28
C ILE A 63 -9.05 -1.42 0.59
N LEU A 64 -10.32 -1.78 0.84
CA LEU A 64 -11.21 -1.01 1.71
C LEU A 64 -10.67 -0.93 3.14
N ALA A 65 -10.23 -2.05 3.71
CA ALA A 65 -9.64 -2.11 5.05
C ALA A 65 -8.35 -1.30 5.16
N ALA A 66 -7.46 -1.39 4.16
CA ALA A 66 -6.23 -0.60 4.10
C ALA A 66 -6.53 0.90 4.01
N THR A 67 -7.52 1.29 3.21
CA THR A 67 -7.97 2.68 3.08
C THR A 67 -8.55 3.19 4.41
N LEU A 68 -9.37 2.39 5.07
CA LEU A 68 -9.94 2.75 6.37
C LEU A 68 -8.85 2.91 7.45
N ALA A 69 -7.87 2.00 7.47
CA ALA A 69 -6.71 2.10 8.36
C ALA A 69 -5.87 3.36 8.08
N ALA A 70 -5.70 3.74 6.81
CA ALA A 70 -5.00 4.97 6.42
C ALA A 70 -5.75 6.25 6.84
N ILE A 71 -7.08 6.23 6.78
CA ILE A 71 -7.94 7.33 7.28
C ILE A 71 -7.80 7.45 8.80
N LEU A 72 -7.93 6.34 9.53
CA LEU A 72 -7.82 6.33 11.00
C LEU A 72 -6.44 6.77 11.49
N ALA A 73 -5.39 6.44 10.73
CA ALA A 73 -4.03 6.87 11.04
C ALA A 73 -3.73 8.34 10.66
N GLY A 74 -4.69 9.08 10.10
CA GLY A 74 -4.54 10.51 9.78
C GLY A 74 -3.63 10.81 8.58
N TYR A 75 -3.23 9.79 7.81
CA TYR A 75 -2.41 9.95 6.61
C TYR A 75 -3.22 10.33 5.36
N VAL A 76 -4.54 10.18 5.43
CA VAL A 76 -5.44 10.67 4.39
C VAL A 76 -5.76 12.14 4.67
N LYS A 77 -5.05 13.04 3.97
CA LYS A 77 -5.50 14.42 3.81
C LYS A 77 -6.78 14.39 2.97
N LEU A 78 -7.94 14.42 3.65
CA LEU A 78 -9.20 14.73 2.98
C LEU A 78 -9.00 16.09 2.30
N PRO A 79 -9.14 16.20 0.98
CA PRO A 79 -8.99 17.47 0.30
C PRO A 79 -10.03 18.44 0.86
N SER A 80 -9.57 19.40 1.64
CA SER A 80 -10.36 20.46 2.27
C SER A 80 -10.74 21.56 1.27
N SER A 81 -11.00 21.20 0.01
CA SER A 81 -11.43 22.11 -1.04
C SER A 81 -12.23 21.35 -2.10
N PHE A 82 -13.35 20.76 -1.68
CA PHE A 82 -14.46 20.54 -2.59
C PHE A 82 -15.30 21.81 -2.56
N PHE A 83 -15.24 22.58 -3.66
CA PHE A 83 -16.07 23.75 -3.98
C PHE A 83 -15.65 25.13 -3.45
N LEU A 84 -15.69 26.09 -4.39
CA LEU A 84 -15.58 27.56 -4.28
C LEU A 84 -14.18 28.19 -4.39
N ALA A 85 -13.59 28.12 -5.59
CA ALA A 85 -12.81 29.24 -6.12
C ALA A 85 -13.39 29.59 -7.51
N ASN A 86 -14.22 30.63 -7.49
CA ASN A 86 -14.75 31.34 -8.65
C ASN A 86 -13.63 31.95 -9.49
#